data_AF-A0A385ETA2-F1
#
_entry.id   AF-A0A385ETA2-F1
#
_cell.length_a   1.000
_cell.length_b   1.000
_cell.length_c   1.000
_cell.angle_alpha   90.00
_cell.angle_beta   90.00
_cell.angle_gamma   90.00
#
_symmetry.space_group_name_H-M   'P 1'
#
loop_
_entity.id
_entity.type
_entity.pdbx_description
1 polymer ?
#
loop_
_entity_poly.entity_id
_entity_poly.type
_entity_poly.pdbx_seq_one_letter_code
_entity_poly.pdbx_strand_id
1 'polypeptide(L)'
;MNFENKMAIHKYEVKIQWEGNTGTGTSSYRSYKRDFSIQHPQKTTIQGSSDPTYLGDVTRWNPEDLLVASASACHKLWYLHLCAVNHIHVVSYIDHALGFMEDTDPVKRGHFTQIILRPEVVLEKGADQELAAKLHEEAHHECMIANSVNFPITCEASFSFAE
;
A
#
# COMPACT_ATOMS: atom_id res chain seq x y z
N MET A 1 31.36 -16.42 -21.08
CA MET A 1 30.81 -15.18 -20.48
C MET A 1 29.96 -15.62 -19.32
N ASN A 2 30.51 -15.57 -18.10
CA ASN A 2 29.79 -15.96 -16.89
C ASN A 2 28.86 -14.82 -16.49
N PHE A 3 27.55 -15.01 -16.74
CA PHE A 3 26.53 -14.22 -16.09
C PHE A 3 26.38 -14.77 -14.66
N GLU A 4 27.27 -14.35 -13.76
CA GLU A 4 26.96 -14.42 -12.34
C GLU A 4 25.70 -13.57 -12.14
N ASN A 5 24.58 -14.26 -11.92
CA ASN A 5 23.29 -13.66 -11.63
C ASN A 5 23.41 -13.00 -10.24
N LYS A 6 23.98 -11.80 -10.22
CA LYS A 6 24.17 -11.01 -9.01
C LYS A 6 22.77 -10.61 -8.57
N MET A 7 22.20 -11.33 -7.60
CA MET A 7 20.98 -10.90 -6.92
C MET A 7 21.23 -9.48 -6.40
N ALA A 8 20.64 -8.50 -7.06
CA ALA A 8 20.80 -7.12 -6.71
C ALA A 8 19.92 -6.86 -5.49
N ILE A 9 20.54 -6.77 -4.31
CA ILE A 9 19.83 -6.26 -3.13
C ILE A 9 19.53 -4.79 -3.39
N HIS A 10 18.25 -4.47 -3.52
CA HIS A 10 17.78 -3.09 -3.64
C HIS A 10 17.68 -2.48 -2.23
N LYS A 11 18.24 -1.29 -2.03
CA LYS A 11 18.17 -0.56 -0.75
C LYS A 11 17.11 0.52 -0.84
N TYR A 12 16.22 0.57 0.15
CA TYR A 12 15.26 1.66 0.34
C TYR A 12 15.55 2.33 1.69
N GLU A 13 15.71 3.64 1.69
CA GLU A 13 16.04 4.42 2.89
C GLU A 13 15.07 5.59 3.01
N VAL A 14 14.54 5.82 4.22
CA VAL A 14 13.66 6.96 4.53
C VAL A 14 14.04 7.50 5.90
N LYS A 15 13.90 8.81 6.10
CA LYS A 15 14.06 9.45 7.41
C LYS A 15 12.67 9.71 8.00
N ILE A 16 12.44 9.26 9.23
CA ILE A 16 11.26 9.64 10.02
C ILE A 16 11.70 10.64 11.08
N GLN A 17 11.02 11.78 11.16
CA GLN A 17 11.28 12.81 12.16
C GLN A 17 10.03 13.00 13.01
N TRP A 18 10.11 12.72 14.31
CA TRP A 18 9.03 13.07 15.24
C TRP A 18 8.98 14.59 15.43
N GLU A 19 7.77 15.15 15.36
CA GLU A 19 7.48 16.59 15.42
C GLU A 19 6.47 16.91 16.53
N GLY A 20 6.18 15.95 17.41
CA GLY A 20 5.14 16.08 18.42
C GLY A 20 5.60 16.57 19.79
N ASN A 21 6.87 16.98 19.93
CA ASN A 21 7.34 17.60 21.17
C ASN A 21 6.75 19.01 21.31
N THR A 22 5.88 19.20 22.28
CA THR A 22 5.22 20.48 22.59
C THR A 22 5.91 21.26 23.73
N GLY A 23 7.09 20.82 24.17
CA GLY A 23 7.94 21.52 25.13
C GLY A 23 8.42 20.64 26.29
N THR A 24 7.63 19.64 26.69
CA THR A 24 7.96 18.74 27.81
C THR A 24 8.32 17.32 27.36
N GLY A 25 8.46 17.10 26.05
CA GLY A 25 8.68 15.78 25.48
C GLY A 25 7.59 14.79 25.89
N THR A 26 7.99 13.55 26.14
CA THR A 26 7.13 12.44 26.54
C THR A 26 6.92 12.35 28.06
N SER A 27 6.87 13.49 28.76
CA SER A 27 6.70 13.55 30.22
C SER A 27 5.44 12.84 30.73
N SER A 28 4.40 12.70 29.90
CA SER A 28 3.28 11.78 30.13
C SER A 28 2.72 11.25 28.81
N TYR A 29 1.87 10.22 28.88
CA TYR A 29 1.25 9.64 27.68
C TYR A 29 0.46 10.67 26.84
N ARG A 30 -0.14 11.69 27.46
CA ARG A 30 -0.94 12.71 26.77
C ARG A 30 -0.18 14.03 26.52
N SER A 31 1.09 14.15 26.94
CA SER A 31 1.81 15.44 26.85
C SER A 31 2.35 15.76 25.46
N TYR A 32 2.32 14.83 24.52
CA TYR A 32 2.93 14.99 23.20
C TYR A 32 1.96 14.65 22.07
N LYS A 33 2.19 15.25 20.90
CA LYS A 33 1.50 14.85 19.67
C LYS A 33 2.17 13.65 19.02
N ARG A 34 1.43 12.90 18.22
CA ARG A 34 1.98 11.76 17.48
C ARG A 34 2.46 12.15 16.09
N ASP A 35 2.42 13.44 15.77
CA ASP A 35 2.85 14.03 14.52
C ASP A 35 4.32 13.69 14.19
N PHE A 36 4.56 13.29 12.95
CA PHE A 36 5.87 13.06 12.39
C PHE A 36 5.91 13.43 10.90
N SER A 37 7.11 13.49 10.33
CA SER A 37 7.30 13.62 8.89
C SER A 37 8.14 12.48 8.32
N ILE A 38 7.75 11.99 7.14
CA ILE A 38 8.49 11.03 6.32
C ILE A 38 9.24 11.80 5.25
N GLN A 39 10.57 11.69 5.25
CA GLN A 39 11.46 12.49 4.43
C GLN A 39 12.37 11.59 3.58
N HIS A 40 12.57 12.01 2.34
CA HIS A 40 13.58 11.47 1.44
C HIS A 40 14.20 12.64 0.67
N PRO A 41 15.53 12.67 0.42
CA PRO A 41 16.19 13.82 -0.23
C PRO A 41 15.61 14.20 -1.61
N GLN A 42 14.96 13.27 -2.29
CA GLN A 42 14.42 13.42 -3.64
C GLN A 42 12.89 13.28 -3.74
N LYS A 43 12.16 13.17 -2.61
CA LYS A 43 10.70 13.00 -2.63
C LYS A 43 10.03 14.06 -1.76
N THR A 44 8.80 14.40 -2.10
CA THR A 44 7.95 15.27 -1.28
C THR A 44 7.77 14.66 0.11
N THR A 45 7.83 15.50 1.14
CA THR A 45 7.59 15.09 2.52
C THR A 45 6.14 14.65 2.72
N ILE A 46 5.95 13.52 3.40
CA ILE A 46 4.63 13.06 3.84
C ILE A 46 4.47 13.44 5.31
N GLN A 47 3.37 14.13 5.62
CA GLN A 47 2.99 14.45 6.99
C GLN A 47 2.20 13.29 7.57
N GLY A 48 2.65 12.78 8.71
CA GLY A 48 2.04 11.64 9.37
C GLY A 48 1.73 11.87 10.84
N SER A 49 0.92 10.97 11.37
CA SER A 49 0.55 10.85 12.78
C SER A 49 0.26 9.37 13.10
N SER A 50 0.01 9.02 14.35
CA SER A 50 -0.65 7.75 14.66
C SER A 50 -2.11 7.76 14.20
N ASP A 51 -2.77 6.60 14.20
CA ASP A 51 -4.22 6.49 14.10
C ASP A 51 -4.94 7.33 15.19
N PRO A 52 -6.13 7.90 14.92
CA PRO A 52 -6.94 8.62 15.91
C PRO A 52 -7.25 7.81 17.18
N THR A 53 -7.42 6.49 17.06
CA THR A 53 -7.60 5.55 18.18
C THR A 53 -6.42 5.62 19.16
N TYR A 54 -5.23 5.98 18.66
CA TYR A 54 -4.00 6.14 19.42
C TYR A 54 -3.60 7.61 19.64
N LEU A 55 -4.59 8.51 19.69
CA LEU A 55 -4.46 9.96 19.94
C LEU A 55 -3.78 10.74 18.80
N GLY A 56 -3.93 10.27 17.57
CA GLY A 56 -3.39 10.92 16.39
C GLY A 56 -4.29 11.99 15.76
N ASP A 57 -3.70 12.75 14.84
CA ASP A 57 -4.38 13.72 13.97
C ASP A 57 -4.95 13.01 12.72
N VAL A 58 -6.28 12.97 12.63
CA VAL A 58 -7.04 12.34 11.52
C VAL A 58 -6.77 12.96 10.15
N THR A 59 -6.21 14.16 10.09
CA THR A 59 -5.91 14.85 8.83
C THR A 59 -4.55 14.46 8.24
N ARG A 60 -3.79 13.60 8.93
CA ARG A 60 -2.45 13.15 8.54
C ARG A 60 -2.43 11.65 8.25
N TRP A 61 -1.47 11.20 7.44
CA TRP A 61 -1.29 9.79 7.15
C TRP A 61 -0.86 9.01 8.39
N ASN A 62 -1.49 7.88 8.67
CA ASN A 62 -0.99 6.93 9.66
C ASN A 62 -0.18 5.79 9.01
N PRO A 63 0.62 5.03 9.76
CA PRO A 63 1.34 3.87 9.24
C PRO A 63 0.44 2.81 8.58
N GLU A 64 -0.76 2.63 9.11
CA GLU A 64 -1.76 1.66 8.65
C GLU A 64 -2.23 1.98 7.23
N ASP A 65 -2.64 3.22 6.97
CA ASP A 65 -3.03 3.76 5.66
C ASP A 65 -1.88 3.63 4.65
N LEU A 66 -0.66 3.95 5.09
CA LEU A 66 0.53 3.86 4.23
C LEU A 66 0.87 2.42 3.84
N LEU A 67 0.60 1.45 4.71
CA LEU A 67 0.76 0.02 4.40
C LEU A 67 -0.27 -0.42 3.36
N VAL A 68 -1.55 -0.06 3.54
CA VAL A 68 -2.63 -0.36 2.58
C VAL A 68 -2.33 0.28 1.23
N ALA A 69 -1.91 1.54 1.21
CA ALA A 69 -1.53 2.25 0.00
C ALA A 69 -0.33 1.58 -0.71
N SER A 70 0.67 1.11 0.05
CA SER A 70 1.83 0.41 -0.50
C SER A 70 1.46 -0.91 -1.17
N ALA A 71 0.59 -1.69 -0.54
CA ALA A 71 0.09 -2.95 -1.10
C ALA A 71 -0.70 -2.72 -2.40
N SER A 72 -1.67 -1.80 -2.37
CA SER A 72 -2.47 -1.41 -3.52
C SER A 72 -1.60 -0.92 -4.69
N ALA A 73 -0.66 -0.02 -4.42
CA ALA A 73 0.21 0.53 -5.45
C ALA A 73 1.12 -0.53 -6.09
N CYS A 74 1.67 -1.45 -5.29
CA CYS A 74 2.54 -2.52 -5.78
C CYS A 74 1.76 -3.49 -6.70
N HIS A 75 0.57 -3.93 -6.28
CA HIS A 75 -0.29 -4.80 -7.08
C HIS A 75 -0.70 -4.13 -8.39
N LYS A 76 -1.14 -2.86 -8.32
CA LYS A 76 -1.51 -2.07 -9.49
C LYS A 76 -0.36 -1.99 -10.50
N LEU A 77 0.87 -1.74 -10.07
CA LEU A 77 2.00 -1.60 -10.99
C LEU A 77 2.28 -2.90 -11.76
N TRP A 78 2.16 -4.04 -11.09
CA TRP A 78 2.24 -5.34 -11.76
C TRP A 78 1.06 -5.61 -12.68
N TYR A 79 -0.15 -5.33 -12.23
CA TYR A 79 -1.34 -5.49 -13.04
C TYR A 79 -1.25 -4.69 -14.35
N LEU A 80 -0.87 -3.40 -14.27
CA LEU A 80 -0.71 -2.54 -15.45
C LEU A 80 0.41 -3.04 -16.38
N HIS A 81 1.52 -3.55 -15.81
CA HIS A 81 2.56 -4.20 -16.61
C HIS A 81 2.03 -5.42 -17.37
N LEU A 82 1.34 -6.33 -16.66
CA LEU A 82 0.79 -7.56 -17.23
C LEU A 82 -0.28 -7.27 -18.30
N CYS A 83 -1.13 -6.29 -18.07
CA CYS A 83 -2.08 -5.80 -19.08
C CYS A 83 -1.36 -5.32 -20.33
N ALA A 84 -0.30 -4.51 -20.18
CA ALA A 84 0.45 -3.99 -21.33
C ALA A 84 1.11 -5.10 -22.17
N VAL A 85 1.72 -6.10 -21.54
CA VAL A 85 2.38 -7.21 -22.26
C VAL A 85 1.39 -8.21 -22.86
N ASN A 86 0.19 -8.32 -22.31
CA ASN A 86 -0.90 -9.16 -22.84
C ASN A 86 -1.86 -8.39 -23.77
N HIS A 87 -1.50 -7.16 -24.16
CA HIS A 87 -2.32 -6.31 -25.03
C HIS A 87 -3.74 -6.01 -24.51
N ILE A 88 -3.92 -6.01 -23.19
CA ILE A 88 -5.13 -5.50 -22.52
C ILE A 88 -4.94 -4.01 -22.25
N HIS A 89 -5.72 -3.17 -22.94
CA HIS A 89 -5.61 -1.72 -22.78
C HIS A 89 -6.49 -1.23 -21.61
N VAL A 90 -5.84 -0.88 -20.51
CA VAL A 90 -6.47 -0.23 -19.35
C VAL A 90 -6.44 1.29 -19.55
N VAL A 91 -7.63 1.90 -19.53
CA VAL A 91 -7.83 3.36 -19.69
C VAL A 91 -7.81 4.07 -18.33
N SER A 92 -8.38 3.44 -17.30
CA SER A 92 -8.39 3.97 -15.93
C SER A 92 -8.29 2.84 -14.91
N TYR A 93 -7.66 3.16 -13.78
CA TYR A 93 -7.52 2.28 -12.63
C TYR A 93 -7.63 3.11 -11.36
N ILE A 94 -8.66 2.83 -10.56
CA ILE A 94 -8.82 3.39 -9.21
C ILE A 94 -8.95 2.20 -8.26
N ASP A 95 -8.26 2.23 -7.12
CA ASP A 95 -8.40 1.17 -6.12
C ASP A 95 -8.88 1.77 -4.80
N HIS A 96 -10.01 1.26 -4.32
CA HIS A 96 -10.59 1.57 -3.02
C HIS A 96 -10.17 0.53 -1.97
N ALA A 97 -8.86 0.33 -1.81
CA ALA A 97 -8.31 -0.69 -0.93
C ALA A 97 -8.72 -0.49 0.55
N LEU A 98 -8.91 -1.60 1.26
CA LEU A 98 -9.27 -1.64 2.68
C LEU A 98 -8.25 -2.47 3.46
N GLY A 99 -7.87 -1.98 4.63
CA GLY A 99 -7.06 -2.72 5.59
C GLY A 99 -7.84 -3.02 6.86
N PHE A 100 -7.65 -4.21 7.41
CA PHE A 100 -8.24 -4.64 8.67
C PHE A 100 -7.14 -4.96 9.66
N MET A 101 -7.21 -4.33 10.84
CA MET A 101 -6.31 -4.57 11.97
C MET A 101 -7.13 -4.97 13.19
N GLU A 102 -6.67 -6.00 13.90
CA GLU A 102 -7.21 -6.39 15.20
C GLU A 102 -6.29 -5.86 16.31
N ASP A 103 -6.86 -5.13 17.26
CA ASP A 103 -6.11 -4.54 18.39
C ASP A 103 -6.44 -5.15 19.76
N THR A 104 -7.44 -6.04 19.82
CA THR A 104 -7.97 -6.63 21.05
C THR A 104 -7.36 -7.96 21.44
N ASP A 105 -6.46 -8.52 20.62
CA ASP A 105 -5.82 -9.81 20.91
C ASP A 105 -4.87 -9.68 22.13
N PRO A 106 -5.12 -10.46 23.22
CA PRO A 106 -4.33 -10.38 24.44
C PRO A 106 -2.92 -10.98 24.31
N VAL A 107 -2.66 -11.79 23.28
CA VAL A 107 -1.38 -12.45 22.98
C VAL A 107 -0.59 -11.67 21.95
N LYS A 108 -1.26 -11.13 20.91
CA LYS A 108 -0.63 -10.36 19.83
C LYS A 108 -1.19 -8.93 19.76
N ARG A 109 -0.45 -7.98 20.35
CA ARG A 109 -0.81 -6.56 20.29
C ARG A 109 -0.87 -6.08 18.84
N GLY A 110 -2.01 -5.53 18.41
CA GLY A 110 -2.22 -4.74 17.19
C GLY A 110 -1.60 -5.33 15.91
N HIS A 111 -2.38 -6.06 15.11
CA HIS A 111 -1.87 -6.62 13.86
C HIS A 111 -2.88 -6.65 12.72
N PHE A 112 -2.40 -6.43 11.50
CA PHE A 112 -3.22 -6.60 10.30
C PHE A 112 -3.64 -8.05 10.11
N THR A 113 -4.93 -8.24 9.83
CA THR A 113 -5.53 -9.55 9.55
C THR A 113 -5.81 -9.73 8.06
N GLN A 114 -6.06 -8.64 7.33
CA GLN A 114 -6.33 -8.69 5.89
C GLN A 114 -6.14 -7.31 5.23
N ILE A 115 -5.77 -7.32 3.94
CA ILE A 115 -6.03 -6.21 3.02
C ILE A 115 -6.91 -6.70 1.87
N ILE A 116 -7.91 -5.91 1.48
CA ILE A 116 -8.77 -6.17 0.32
C ILE A 116 -8.53 -5.05 -0.69
N LEU A 117 -8.00 -5.41 -1.86
CA LEU A 117 -7.89 -4.52 -3.02
C LEU A 117 -9.22 -4.54 -3.76
N ARG A 118 -9.73 -3.36 -4.13
CA ARG A 118 -11.01 -3.20 -4.85
C ARG A 118 -10.80 -2.29 -6.05
N PRO A 119 -10.07 -2.77 -7.08
CA PRO A 119 -9.81 -1.99 -8.25
C PRO A 119 -11.07 -1.87 -9.12
N GLU A 120 -11.37 -0.65 -9.51
CA GLU A 120 -12.30 -0.27 -10.57
C GLU A 120 -11.47 0.00 -11.83
N VAL A 121 -11.56 -0.92 -12.79
CA VAL A 121 -10.77 -0.91 -14.02
C VAL A 121 -11.66 -0.53 -15.19
N VAL A 122 -11.28 0.53 -15.92
CA VAL A 122 -11.90 0.89 -17.19
C VAL A 122 -11.03 0.35 -18.32
N LEU A 123 -11.58 -0.52 -19.14
CA LEU A 123 -10.91 -1.13 -20.29
C LEU A 123 -11.28 -0.41 -21.59
N GLU A 124 -10.42 -0.49 -22.60
CA GLU A 124 -10.81 -0.15 -23.97
C GLU A 124 -11.98 -1.04 -24.44
N LYS A 125 -12.89 -0.45 -25.22
CA LYS A 125 -14.03 -1.16 -25.79
C LYS A 125 -13.60 -2.40 -26.58
N GLY A 126 -14.20 -3.55 -26.26
CA GLY A 126 -13.89 -4.82 -26.91
C GLY A 126 -12.66 -5.54 -26.35
N ALA A 127 -12.01 -5.01 -25.31
CA ALA A 127 -10.97 -5.74 -24.60
C ALA A 127 -11.51 -7.04 -23.98
N ASP A 128 -10.62 -8.04 -23.89
CA ASP A 128 -10.92 -9.31 -23.23
C ASP A 128 -10.97 -9.12 -21.71
N GLN A 129 -12.18 -8.92 -21.19
CA GLN A 129 -12.42 -8.75 -19.75
C GLN A 129 -12.07 -10.01 -18.94
N GLU A 130 -12.21 -11.21 -19.52
CA GLU A 130 -11.90 -12.45 -18.80
C GLU A 130 -10.39 -12.57 -18.58
N LEU A 131 -9.61 -12.29 -19.63
CA LEU A 131 -8.16 -12.19 -19.50
C LEU A 131 -7.76 -11.07 -18.53
N ALA A 132 -8.36 -9.88 -18.66
CA ALA A 132 -8.11 -8.76 -17.75
C ALA A 132 -8.36 -9.11 -16.28
N ALA A 133 -9.37 -9.94 -15.98
CA ALA A 133 -9.63 -10.44 -14.63
C ALA A 133 -8.55 -11.44 -14.16
N LYS A 134 -8.14 -12.38 -15.01
CA LYS A 134 -7.10 -13.37 -14.69
C LYS A 134 -5.75 -12.73 -14.37
N LEU A 135 -5.40 -11.63 -15.03
CA LEU A 135 -4.13 -10.94 -14.81
C LEU A 135 -4.00 -10.33 -13.39
N HIS A 136 -5.09 -10.15 -12.64
CA HIS A 136 -4.99 -9.77 -11.23
C HIS A 136 -4.40 -10.87 -10.35
N GLU A 137 -4.68 -12.14 -10.65
CA GLU A 137 -4.11 -13.27 -9.90
C GLU A 137 -2.60 -13.35 -10.13
N GLU A 138 -2.18 -13.23 -11.39
CA GLU A 138 -0.75 -13.20 -11.74
C GLU A 138 -0.06 -11.99 -11.12
N ALA A 139 -0.69 -10.81 -11.15
CA ALA A 139 -0.16 -9.61 -10.49
C ALA A 139 0.02 -9.80 -8.97
N HIS A 140 -0.88 -10.54 -8.33
CA HIS A 140 -0.78 -10.84 -6.89
C HIS A 140 0.49 -11.65 -6.58
N HIS A 141 0.79 -12.67 -7.39
CA HIS A 141 1.99 -13.50 -7.20
C HIS A 141 3.30 -12.73 -7.44
N GLU A 142 3.30 -11.77 -8.35
CA GLU A 142 4.47 -10.93 -8.64
C GLU A 142 4.62 -9.75 -7.65
N CYS A 143 3.56 -9.41 -6.92
CA CYS A 143 3.54 -8.28 -5.99
C CYS A 143 4.52 -8.45 -4.82
N MET A 144 5.61 -7.66 -4.84
CA MET A 144 6.65 -7.74 -3.79
C MET A 144 6.11 -7.45 -2.40
N ILE A 145 5.14 -6.54 -2.27
CA ILE A 145 4.55 -6.21 -0.96
C ILE A 145 3.66 -7.37 -0.47
N ALA A 146 2.85 -7.98 -1.33
CA ALA A 146 2.07 -9.17 -0.96
C ALA A 146 2.99 -10.33 -0.52
N ASN A 147 4.12 -10.51 -1.22
CA ASN A 147 5.15 -11.50 -0.89
C ASN A 147 5.95 -11.17 0.38
N SER A 148 5.77 -9.99 0.98
CA SER A 148 6.53 -9.53 2.15
C SER A 148 5.71 -9.48 3.45
N VAL A 149 4.41 -9.75 3.39
CA VAL A 149 3.52 -9.70 4.56
C VAL A 149 3.11 -11.11 5.00
N ASN A 150 2.57 -11.22 6.22
CA ASN A 150 2.16 -12.48 6.84
C ASN A 150 0.64 -12.63 7.01
N PHE A 151 -0.13 -11.80 6.31
CA PHE A 151 -1.59 -11.80 6.30
C PHE A 151 -2.07 -11.75 4.84
N PRO A 152 -3.27 -12.27 4.54
CA PRO A 152 -3.78 -12.31 3.17
C PRO A 152 -4.02 -10.91 2.60
N ILE A 153 -3.70 -10.77 1.32
CA ILE A 153 -4.14 -9.65 0.48
C ILE A 153 -5.02 -10.24 -0.63
N THR A 154 -6.30 -9.87 -0.68
CA THR A 154 -7.27 -10.37 -1.68
C THR A 154 -7.62 -9.28 -2.68
N CYS A 155 -8.12 -9.65 -3.87
CA CYS A 155 -8.49 -8.69 -4.92
C CYS A 155 -9.93 -8.94 -5.39
N GLU A 156 -10.77 -7.92 -5.29
CA GLU A 156 -12.18 -7.89 -5.70
C GLU A 156 -12.36 -6.86 -6.83
N ALA A 157 -11.87 -7.21 -8.02
CA ALA A 157 -11.86 -6.30 -9.16
C ALA A 157 -13.24 -6.13 -9.81
N SER A 158 -13.52 -4.93 -10.28
CA SER A 158 -14.67 -4.61 -11.13
C SER A 158 -14.23 -3.97 -12.43
N PHE A 159 -15.01 -4.19 -13.49
CA PHE A 159 -14.66 -3.80 -14.85
C PHE A 159 -15.77 -3.01 -15.51
N SER A 160 -15.38 -2.00 -16.28
CA SER A 160 -16.25 -1.27 -17.21
C SER A 160 -15.48 -0.99 -18.50
N PHE A 161 -16.17 -0.50 -19.53
CA PHE A 161 -15.57 -0.15 -20.81
C PHE A 161 -15.65 1.36 -21.05
N ALA A 162 -14.62 1.92 -21.68
CA ALA A 162 -14.67 3.28 -22.20
C ALA A 162 -15.80 3.43 -23.24
N GLU A 163 -16.37 4.64 -23.32
CA GLU A 163 -17.48 4.99 -24.23
C GLU A 163 -17.14 4.78 -25.72
#